data_AF-A0A6I1FW06-F1
#
_entry.id   AF-A0A6I1FW06-F1
#
_cell.length_a   1.000
_cell.length_b   1.000
_cell.length_c   1.000
_cell.angle_alpha   90.00
_cell.angle_beta   90.00
_cell.angle_gamma   90.00
#
_symmetry.space_group_name_H-M   'P 1'
#
loop_
_entity.id
_entity.type
_entity.pdbx_description
1 polymer ?
#
loop_
_entity_poly.entity_id
_entity_poly.type
_entity_poly.pdbx_seq_one_letter_code
_entity_poly.pdbx_strand_id
1 'polypeptide(L)' 'EFETTTAAATAVMDWCFNFYNTTRRHSSAAMMSPIAYETAALTPRAA' A
#
# COMPACT_ATOMS: atom_id res chain seq x y z
N GLU A 1 -10.88 13.24 -15.76
CA GLU A 1 -12.09 12.66 -15.14
C GLU A 1 -12.26 11.24 -15.68
N PHE A 2 -12.79 10.30 -14.89
CA PHE A 2 -13.03 8.93 -15.38
C PHE A 2 -14.36 8.87 -16.13
N GLU A 3 -14.39 8.18 -17.27
CA GLU A 3 -15.57 8.05 -18.11
C GLU A 3 -16.64 7.13 -17.50
N THR A 4 -16.23 6.15 -16.68
CA THR A 4 -17.12 5.22 -16.00
C THR A 4 -16.65 4.93 -14.58
N THR A 5 -17.57 4.47 -13.74
CA THR A 5 -17.25 3.98 -12.39
C THR A 5 -16.33 2.76 -12.44
N THR A 6 -16.45 1.91 -13.46
CA THR A 6 -15.53 0.78 -13.68
C THR A 6 -14.11 1.27 -13.95
N ALA A 7 -13.92 2.26 -14.82
CA ALA A 7 -12.60 2.83 -15.10
C ALA A 7 -11.98 3.46 -13.84
N ALA A 8 -12.79 4.16 -13.04
CA ALA A 8 -12.34 4.69 -11.76
C ALA A 8 -11.93 3.57 -10.78
N ALA A 9 -12.75 2.52 -10.66
CA ALA A 9 -12.45 1.39 -9.77
C ALA A 9 -11.17 0.67 -10.19
N THR A 10 -10.97 0.43 -11.49
CA THR A 10 -9.74 -0.18 -12.02
C THR A 10 -8.51 0.65 -11.67
N ALA A 11 -8.55 1.97 -11.85
CA ALA A 11 -7.43 2.84 -11.53
C ALA A 11 -7.11 2.87 -10.03
N VAL A 12 -8.14 2.89 -9.16
CA VAL A 12 -7.96 2.84 -7.70
C VAL A 12 -7.36 1.49 -7.28
N MET A 13 -7.88 0.39 -7.81
CA MET A 13 -7.37 -0.95 -7.51
C MET A 13 -5.91 -1.10 -7.96
N ASP A 14 -5.60 -0.71 -9.20
CA ASP A 14 -4.23 -0.73 -9.72
C ASP A 14 -3.28 0.06 -8.82
N TRP A 15 -3.65 1.29 -8.46
CA TRP A 15 -2.86 2.12 -7.57
C TRP A 15 -2.67 1.49 -6.18
N CYS A 16 -3.74 0.95 -5.59
CA CYS A 16 -3.68 0.30 -4.28
C CYS A 16 -2.73 -0.91 -4.27
N PHE A 17 -2.90 -1.82 -5.23
CA PHE A 17 -2.15 -3.10 -5.26
C PHE A 17 -0.72 -2.95 -5.77
N ASN A 18 -0.50 -2.13 -6.80
CA ASN A 18 0.79 -2.07 -7.47
C ASN A 18 1.70 -0.97 -6.93
N PHE A 19 1.16 0.07 -6.29
CA PHE A 19 1.98 1.18 -5.77
C PHE A 19 1.79 1.45 -4.28
N TYR A 20 0.56 1.65 -3.80
CA TYR A 20 0.32 2.08 -2.42
C TYR A 20 0.82 1.04 -1.42
N ASN A 21 0.35 -0.20 -1.54
CA ASN A 21 0.66 -1.25 -0.58
C ASN A 21 2.12 -1.72 -0.65
N THR A 22 2.74 -1.65 -1.83
CA THR A 22 4.07 -2.23 -2.10
C THR A 22 5.20 -1.21 -2.01
N THR A 23 4.96 0.04 -2.42
CA THR A 23 6.02 1.02 -2.71
C THR A 23 5.90 2.29 -1.90
N ARG A 24 4.69 2.83 -1.73
CA ARG A 24 4.50 4.15 -1.11
C ARG A 24 4.88 4.11 0.38
N ARG A 25 5.74 5.05 0.80
CA ARG A 25 6.24 5.13 2.19
C ARG A 25 5.39 6.08 3.03
N HIS A 26 5.08 5.69 4.26
CA HIS A 26 4.25 6.47 5.19
C HIS A 26 5.00 6.82 6.47
N SER A 27 4.89 8.07 6.92
CA SER A 27 5.49 8.52 8.19
C SER A 27 4.90 7.78 9.40
N SER A 28 3.60 7.46 9.35
CA SER A 28 2.91 6.63 10.34
C SER A 28 3.32 5.16 10.33
N ALA A 29 4.08 4.71 9.32
CA ALA A 29 4.55 3.33 9.16
C ALA A 29 6.09 3.26 9.19
N ALA A 30 6.74 4.07 10.02
CA ALA A 30 8.21 4.15 10.12
C ALA A 30 8.92 4.39 8.77
N MET A 31 8.29 5.16 7.88
CA MET A 31 8.73 5.34 6.49
C MET A 31 8.86 4.03 5.72
N MET A 32 8.04 3.02 6.00
CA MET A 32 7.94 1.79 5.22
C MET A 32 6.69 1.83 4.32
N SER A 33 6.64 0.93 3.34
CA SER A 33 5.37 0.63 2.67
C SER A 33 4.45 -0.17 3.60
N PRO A 34 3.13 -0.11 3.40
CA PRO A 34 2.17 -0.81 4.25
C PRO A 34 2.48 -2.29 4.45
N ILE A 35 2.73 -3.03 3.37
CA ILE A 35 3.06 -4.47 3.46
C ILE A 35 4.35 -4.70 4.25
N ALA A 36 5.38 -3.87 4.03
CA ALA A 36 6.66 -4.01 4.74
C ALA A 36 6.50 -3.75 6.24
N TYR A 37 5.71 -2.72 6.61
CA TYR A 37 5.41 -2.44 8.01
C TYR A 37 4.64 -3.58 8.67
N GLU A 38 3.60 -4.10 8.04
CA GLU A 38 2.83 -5.24 8.56
C GLU A 38 3.70 -6.48 8.72
N THR A 39 4.54 -6.80 7.73
CA THR A 39 5.50 -7.92 7.80
C THR A 39 6.49 -7.75 8.95
N ALA A 40 7.01 -6.54 9.16
CA ALA A 40 7.93 -6.24 10.25
C ALA A 40 7.24 -6.30 11.62
N ALA A 41 5.99 -5.82 11.72
CA ALA A 41 5.20 -5.84 12.94
C ALA A 41 4.78 -7.27 13.34
N LEU A 42 4.51 -8.13 12.36
CA LEU A 42 4.18 -9.55 12.55
C LEU A 42 5.41 -10.41 12.87
N THR A 43 6.62 -9.85 12.76
CA THR A 43 7.85 -10.50 13.21
C THR A 43 8.21 -9.91 14.57
N PRO A 44 7.67 -10.42 15.70
CA PRO A 44 8.01 -9.91 17.01
C PRO A 44 9.50 -10.14 17.25
N ARG A 45 10.27 -9.06 17.10
CA ARG A 45 11.69 -8.87 17.44
C ARG A 45 12.47 -10.18 17.64
N ALA A 46 13.03 -10.73 16.56
CA ALA A 46 14.26 -11.51 16.65
C ALA A 46 15.43 -10.54 16.91
N ALA A 47 15.50 -9.99 18.13
CA ALA A 47 16.65 -9.26 18.65
C ALA A 47 16.63 -9.26 20.18
#